data_AF-A0A0N7M9S8-F1
#
_entry.id   AF-A0A0N7M9S8-F1
#
_cell.length_a   1.000
_cell.length_b   1.000
_cell.length_c   1.000
_cell.angle_alpha   90.00
_cell.angle_beta   90.00
_cell.angle_gamma   90.00
#
_symmetry.space_group_name_H-M   'P 1'
#
loop_
_entity.id
_entity.type
_entity.pdbx_description
1 polymer ?
#
loop_
_entity_poly.entity_id
_entity_poly.type
_entity_poly.pdbx_seq_one_letter_code
_entity_poly.pdbx_strand_id
1 'polypeptide(L)'
;MIRLIEKGLMFGNLVHISSPALVERYNRALQHLAGETTALTDFHIDISGYSPEVGIELEDELYLNPNGVNRQFILLTTEQKRAPLLNVKFSTSRDILREFIEMNEAQLFALTATDAVAGELVNSVIKLTTPGELLNLRKIEIEADTAGGTLRKAQQLAGMVEQFKTEEDAWFDDVLIAKMIETAKETGDVTRNPVRLRHTAFEQRNFWTAHFGGLYLFPDLDHPAAICVGEKPDDLKIKYTFDSSQRNQIAKFLEYNDLVEPIVKARGVDAAAILQQKMDFLTVDAAADAGVDLKGLDRSDMRRLARNHADRLPEAYHGLAKLLRWAKDGGPWPRITSDHPAYFYTLRAADTLNRDLVNMLLAELAPLDPRQMFICHKELFYSTYAKWPEVKKAYVADFLAREYQVDKAGARAALFGHEPDMSGNDRIGDDIIARVGPWGAVGRN
;
A
#
# COMPACT_ATOMS: atom_id res chain seq x y z
N MET A 1 -17.97 3.96 -11.13
CA MET A 1 -17.00 2.95 -10.66
C MET A 1 -16.97 1.70 -11.55
N ILE A 2 -18.12 1.20 -12.03
CA ILE A 2 -18.29 -0.01 -12.87
C ILE A 2 -17.12 -0.33 -13.83
N ARG A 3 -16.69 0.62 -14.67
CA ARG A 3 -15.58 0.41 -15.62
C ARG A 3 -14.27 -0.06 -15.00
N LEU A 4 -13.95 0.39 -13.78
CA LEU A 4 -12.74 -0.04 -13.08
C LEU A 4 -12.85 -1.49 -12.63
N ILE A 5 -14.04 -1.91 -12.21
CA ILE A 5 -14.33 -3.29 -11.77
C ILE A 5 -14.25 -4.22 -12.98
N GLU A 6 -14.94 -3.90 -14.08
CA GLU A 6 -14.93 -4.69 -15.34
C GLU A 6 -13.51 -4.91 -15.90
N LYS A 7 -12.61 -3.96 -15.65
CA LYS A 7 -11.21 -3.99 -16.10
C LYS A 7 -10.23 -4.54 -15.05
N GLY A 8 -10.71 -5.04 -13.91
CA GLY A 8 -9.86 -5.54 -12.81
C GLY A 8 -8.95 -4.48 -12.19
N LEU A 9 -9.27 -3.19 -12.36
CA LEU A 9 -8.55 -2.05 -11.79
C LEU A 9 -9.03 -1.72 -10.37
N MET A 10 -10.24 -2.14 -10.01
CA MET A 10 -10.79 -2.11 -8.66
C MET A 10 -11.17 -3.53 -8.26
N PHE A 11 -10.90 -3.91 -7.01
CA PHE A 11 -11.13 -5.28 -6.50
C PHE A 11 -10.40 -6.40 -7.26
N GLY A 12 -9.45 -6.05 -8.13
CA GLY A 12 -8.56 -7.04 -8.75
C GLY A 12 -7.61 -7.65 -7.72
N ASN A 13 -7.27 -8.94 -7.91
CA ASN A 13 -6.40 -9.74 -7.04
C ASN A 13 -6.92 -9.96 -5.61
N LEU A 14 -8.22 -9.78 -5.35
CA LEU A 14 -8.80 -10.28 -4.10
C LEU A 14 -8.82 -11.81 -4.12
N VAL A 15 -8.78 -12.41 -2.92
CA VAL A 15 -8.85 -13.86 -2.76
C VAL A 15 -10.30 -14.29 -2.77
N HIS A 16 -10.65 -15.16 -3.72
CA HIS A 16 -12.01 -15.69 -3.85
C HIS A 16 -12.27 -16.80 -2.82
N ILE A 17 -13.33 -16.64 -2.03
CA ILE A 17 -13.77 -17.57 -1.00
C ILE A 17 -15.12 -18.15 -1.42
N SER A 18 -15.12 -19.43 -1.77
CA SER A 18 -16.31 -20.12 -2.30
C SER A 18 -16.55 -21.51 -1.69
N SER A 19 -15.55 -22.08 -1.01
CA SER A 19 -15.72 -23.39 -0.39
C SER A 19 -16.47 -23.25 0.95
N PRO A 20 -17.46 -24.11 1.25
CA PRO A 20 -18.20 -24.05 2.52
C PRO A 20 -17.31 -24.06 3.77
N ALA A 21 -16.22 -24.84 3.74
CA ALA A 21 -15.27 -24.90 4.86
C ALA A 21 -14.54 -23.58 5.12
N LEU A 22 -14.16 -22.84 4.06
CA LEU A 22 -13.54 -21.52 4.21
C LEU A 22 -14.54 -20.46 4.67
N VAL A 23 -15.78 -20.51 4.19
CA VAL A 23 -16.86 -19.63 4.66
C VAL A 23 -17.14 -19.87 6.14
N GLU A 24 -17.19 -21.12 6.59
CA GLU A 24 -17.38 -21.45 8.01
C GLU A 24 -16.21 -20.96 8.88
N ARG A 25 -14.97 -21.16 8.43
CA ARG A 25 -13.77 -20.62 9.12
C ARG A 25 -13.79 -19.10 9.20
N TYR A 26 -14.16 -18.44 8.11
CA TYR A 26 -14.32 -16.99 8.06
C TYR A 26 -15.37 -16.51 9.06
N ASN A 27 -16.55 -17.13 9.07
CA ASN A 27 -17.62 -16.80 10.02
C ASN A 27 -17.22 -17.03 11.48
N ARG A 28 -16.48 -18.09 11.79
CA ARG A 28 -15.96 -18.30 13.15
C ARG A 28 -14.99 -17.19 13.57
N ALA A 29 -14.11 -16.75 12.68
CA ALA A 29 -13.20 -15.63 12.94
C ALA A 29 -13.94 -14.29 13.04
N LEU A 30 -14.89 -14.02 12.15
CA LEU A 30 -15.71 -12.81 12.14
C LEU A 30 -16.55 -12.70 13.42
N GLN A 31 -17.18 -13.80 13.84
CA GLN A 31 -17.94 -13.88 15.09
C GLN A 31 -17.05 -13.60 16.30
N HIS A 32 -15.80 -14.06 16.28
CA HIS A 32 -14.84 -13.83 17.35
C HIS A 32 -14.39 -12.37 17.44
N LEU A 33 -14.13 -11.72 16.29
CA LEU A 33 -13.58 -10.37 16.20
C LEU A 33 -14.63 -9.27 16.32
N ALA A 34 -15.74 -9.42 15.58
CA ALA A 34 -16.75 -8.38 15.38
C ALA A 34 -18.12 -8.75 15.97
N GLY A 35 -18.31 -10.00 16.41
CA GLY A 35 -19.61 -10.45 16.93
C GLY A 35 -20.63 -10.79 15.85
N GLU A 36 -20.24 -10.75 14.57
CA GLU A 36 -21.12 -10.88 13.40
C GLU A 36 -20.82 -12.16 12.58
N THR A 37 -21.74 -12.51 11.68
CA THR A 37 -21.55 -13.55 10.66
C THR A 37 -22.17 -13.13 9.34
N THR A 38 -21.63 -13.61 8.23
CA THR A 38 -22.19 -13.43 6.89
C THR A 38 -23.02 -14.65 6.47
N ALA A 39 -24.13 -14.42 5.75
CA ALA A 39 -24.91 -15.47 5.09
C ALA A 39 -24.43 -15.76 3.67
N LEU A 40 -23.46 -15.00 3.15
CA LEU A 40 -22.88 -15.20 1.84
C LEU A 40 -22.12 -16.53 1.78
N THR A 41 -22.36 -17.26 0.69
CA THR A 41 -21.66 -18.52 0.39
C THR A 41 -20.44 -18.31 -0.51
N ASP A 42 -20.31 -17.11 -1.09
CA ASP A 42 -19.30 -16.75 -2.07
C ASP A 42 -18.97 -15.25 -1.95
N PHE A 43 -17.70 -14.90 -1.75
CA PHE A 43 -17.24 -13.51 -1.63
C PHE A 43 -15.73 -13.40 -1.83
N HIS A 44 -15.21 -12.18 -1.91
CA HIS A 44 -13.78 -11.91 -2.09
C HIS A 44 -13.19 -11.16 -0.90
N ILE A 45 -11.99 -11.54 -0.47
CA ILE A 45 -11.30 -10.89 0.64
C ILE A 45 -9.98 -10.24 0.23
N ASP A 46 -9.62 -9.18 0.93
CA ASP A 46 -8.37 -8.47 0.79
C ASP A 46 -7.24 -9.07 1.66
N ILE A 47 -6.06 -8.44 1.72
CA ILE A 47 -4.93 -8.95 2.53
C ILE A 47 -5.26 -9.10 4.01
N SER A 48 -6.12 -8.23 4.55
CA SER A 48 -6.58 -8.28 5.93
C SER A 48 -7.76 -9.23 6.13
N GLY A 49 -8.33 -9.81 5.07
CA GLY A 49 -9.55 -10.60 5.18
C GLY A 49 -10.82 -9.77 5.05
N TYR A 50 -10.75 -8.46 4.81
CA TYR A 50 -11.92 -7.65 4.57
C TYR A 50 -12.52 -7.95 3.20
N SER A 51 -13.81 -8.29 3.18
CA SER A 51 -14.65 -8.39 1.99
C SER A 51 -15.57 -7.16 1.86
N PRO A 52 -15.58 -6.49 0.69
CA PRO A 52 -16.56 -5.46 0.39
C PRO A 52 -17.99 -6.02 0.27
N GLU A 53 -18.17 -7.26 -0.19
CA GLU A 53 -19.49 -7.90 -0.26
C GLU A 53 -20.09 -8.12 1.13
N VAL A 54 -19.29 -8.63 2.07
CA VAL A 54 -19.69 -8.77 3.47
C VAL A 54 -19.95 -7.41 4.11
N GLY A 55 -19.14 -6.40 3.82
CA GLY A 55 -19.36 -5.05 4.33
C GLY A 55 -20.68 -4.43 3.86
N ILE A 56 -21.12 -4.74 2.63
CA ILE A 56 -22.42 -4.33 2.11
C ILE A 56 -23.55 -5.09 2.82
N GLU A 57 -23.42 -6.40 3.04
CA GLU A 57 -24.42 -7.21 3.75
C GLU A 57 -24.61 -6.75 5.20
N LEU A 58 -23.52 -6.45 5.90
CA LEU A 58 -23.54 -5.98 7.29
C LEU A 58 -23.85 -4.48 7.44
N GLU A 59 -23.96 -3.76 6.33
CA GLU A 59 -24.07 -2.29 6.30
C GLU A 59 -22.94 -1.57 7.08
N ASP A 60 -21.75 -2.19 7.14
CA ASP A 60 -20.56 -1.67 7.83
C ASP A 60 -19.32 -1.86 6.95
N GLU A 61 -18.73 -0.78 6.45
CA GLU A 61 -17.49 -0.83 5.65
C GLU A 61 -16.22 -1.00 6.51
N LEU A 62 -16.35 -0.92 7.83
CA LEU A 62 -15.27 -0.92 8.82
C LEU A 62 -15.38 -2.08 9.83
N TYR A 63 -16.12 -3.15 9.53
CA TYR A 63 -16.31 -4.27 10.46
C TYR A 63 -15.01 -4.98 10.89
N LEU A 64 -13.92 -4.89 10.11
CA LEU A 64 -12.57 -5.32 10.51
C LEU A 64 -11.61 -4.17 10.81
N ASN A 65 -12.10 -2.93 10.89
CA ASN A 65 -11.26 -1.78 11.22
C ASN A 65 -12.02 -0.81 12.14
N PRO A 66 -12.33 -1.23 13.37
CA PRO A 66 -13.08 -0.41 14.32
C PRO A 66 -12.42 0.94 14.51
N ASN A 67 -13.21 2.01 14.38
CA ASN A 67 -12.76 3.41 14.41
C ASN A 67 -11.67 3.79 13.39
N GLY A 68 -11.27 2.88 12.50
CA GLY A 68 -10.22 3.10 11.52
C GLY A 68 -8.79 3.10 12.08
N VAL A 69 -8.51 2.56 13.27
CA VAL A 69 -7.18 2.65 13.93
C VAL A 69 -6.52 1.30 14.14
N ASN A 70 -7.19 0.40 14.85
CA ASN A 70 -6.67 -0.94 15.09
C ASN A 70 -7.33 -1.92 14.13
N ARG A 71 -6.72 -2.06 12.95
CA ARG A 71 -7.24 -2.96 11.93
C ARG A 71 -7.14 -4.39 12.42
N GLN A 72 -8.29 -5.03 12.54
CA GLN A 72 -8.40 -6.47 12.70
C GLN A 72 -8.16 -7.17 11.37
N PHE A 73 -7.79 -8.44 11.42
CA PHE A 73 -7.58 -9.24 10.23
C PHE A 73 -8.01 -10.70 10.41
N ILE A 74 -8.40 -11.33 9.30
CA ILE A 74 -8.73 -12.74 9.16
C ILE A 74 -7.88 -13.32 8.04
N LEU A 75 -6.99 -14.24 8.37
CA LEU A 75 -6.19 -15.00 7.42
C LEU A 75 -6.78 -16.40 7.25
N LEU A 76 -7.23 -16.67 6.04
CA LEU A 76 -7.67 -17.99 5.56
C LEU A 76 -6.60 -18.68 4.72
N THR A 77 -5.64 -17.92 4.17
CA THR A 77 -4.56 -18.43 3.34
C THR A 77 -3.38 -17.47 3.30
N THR A 78 -2.16 -17.98 3.12
CA THR A 78 -0.95 -17.16 2.94
C THR A 78 -0.93 -16.42 1.59
N GLU A 79 -1.73 -16.86 0.61
CA GLU A 79 -1.88 -16.17 -0.68
C GLU A 79 -2.49 -14.76 -0.54
N GLN A 80 -3.15 -14.46 0.58
CA GLN A 80 -3.63 -13.11 0.90
C GLN A 80 -2.53 -12.06 0.85
N LYS A 81 -1.25 -12.41 1.04
CA LYS A 81 -0.10 -11.48 0.93
C LYS A 81 -0.03 -10.75 -0.43
N ARG A 82 -0.62 -11.34 -1.49
CA ARG A 82 -0.68 -10.77 -2.85
C ARG A 82 -1.89 -9.87 -3.08
N ALA A 83 -2.89 -9.93 -2.20
CA ALA A 83 -4.10 -9.14 -2.32
C ALA A 83 -3.82 -7.66 -1.99
N PRO A 84 -4.60 -6.73 -2.56
CA PRO A 84 -4.57 -5.34 -2.11
C PRO A 84 -5.08 -5.22 -0.66
N LEU A 85 -4.85 -4.06 -0.04
CA LEU A 85 -5.57 -3.65 1.17
C LEU A 85 -6.63 -2.63 0.75
N LEU A 86 -7.87 -2.85 1.15
CA LEU A 86 -8.99 -1.93 0.91
C LEU A 86 -9.21 -1.00 2.11
N ASN A 87 -9.97 0.08 1.88
CA ASN A 87 -10.35 1.08 2.88
C ASN A 87 -9.16 1.53 3.75
N VAL A 88 -8.05 1.89 3.11
CA VAL A 88 -6.78 2.13 3.80
C VAL A 88 -6.91 3.38 4.68
N LYS A 89 -6.65 3.24 5.98
CA LYS A 89 -6.60 4.36 6.94
C LYS A 89 -5.18 4.77 7.34
N PHE A 90 -4.21 3.85 7.20
CA PHE A 90 -2.79 4.09 7.41
C PHE A 90 -1.98 3.47 6.27
N SER A 91 -0.98 4.20 5.75
CA SER A 91 -0.17 3.71 4.63
C SER A 91 0.69 2.49 4.97
N THR A 92 1.01 2.28 6.24
CA THR A 92 1.89 1.21 6.74
C THR A 92 1.17 -0.15 6.89
N SER A 93 -0.15 -0.16 7.09
CA SER A 93 -0.88 -1.38 7.46
C SER A 93 -0.72 -2.53 6.46
N ARG A 94 -0.68 -2.22 5.16
CA ARG A 94 -0.55 -3.26 4.13
C ARG A 94 0.82 -3.93 4.20
N ASP A 95 1.88 -3.15 4.33
CA ASP A 95 3.24 -3.68 4.33
C ASP A 95 3.52 -4.47 5.60
N ILE A 96 3.01 -4.01 6.75
CA ILE A 96 3.05 -4.75 8.02
C ILE A 96 2.35 -6.12 7.88
N LEU A 97 1.14 -6.17 7.32
CA LEU A 97 0.43 -7.44 7.12
C LEU A 97 1.17 -8.36 6.16
N ARG A 98 1.72 -7.83 5.05
CA ARG A 98 2.49 -8.62 4.09
C ARG A 98 3.74 -9.20 4.74
N GLU A 99 4.54 -8.36 5.40
CA GLU A 99 5.78 -8.78 6.08
C GLU A 99 5.50 -9.81 7.17
N PHE A 100 4.44 -9.62 7.95
CA PHE A 100 3.99 -10.60 8.93
C PHE A 100 3.64 -11.96 8.30
N ILE A 101 2.91 -11.96 7.18
CA ILE A 101 2.57 -13.20 6.46
C ILE A 101 3.82 -13.87 5.89
N GLU A 102 4.73 -13.11 5.28
CA GLU A 102 5.97 -13.62 4.69
C GLU A 102 6.90 -14.22 5.74
N MET A 103 7.11 -13.53 6.87
CA MET A 103 7.97 -14.00 7.95
C MET A 103 7.44 -15.23 8.68
N ASN A 104 6.11 -15.44 8.65
CA ASN A 104 5.44 -16.54 9.34
C ASN A 104 4.79 -17.54 8.37
N GLU A 105 5.22 -17.55 7.11
CA GLU A 105 4.51 -18.26 6.04
C GLU A 105 4.30 -19.75 6.35
N ALA A 106 5.33 -20.44 6.84
CA ALA A 106 5.23 -21.86 7.17
C ALA A 106 4.24 -22.13 8.32
N GLN A 107 4.28 -21.30 9.37
CA GLN A 107 3.40 -21.42 10.54
C GLN A 107 1.96 -21.09 10.17
N LEU A 108 1.75 -19.99 9.45
CA LEU A 108 0.43 -19.55 9.00
C LEU A 108 -0.16 -20.56 8.01
N PHE A 109 0.64 -21.13 7.10
CA PHE A 109 0.18 -22.18 6.19
C PHE A 109 -0.31 -23.42 6.95
N ALA A 110 0.40 -23.83 8.00
CA ALA A 110 -0.01 -24.96 8.82
C ALA A 110 -1.30 -24.66 9.62
N LEU A 111 -1.43 -23.47 10.19
CA LEU A 111 -2.62 -23.04 10.94
C LEU A 111 -3.84 -22.91 10.03
N THR A 112 -3.67 -22.23 8.90
CA THR A 112 -4.73 -21.95 7.91
C THR A 112 -5.26 -23.20 7.21
N ALA A 113 -4.50 -24.30 7.23
CA ALA A 113 -4.97 -25.60 6.76
C ALA A 113 -6.18 -26.12 7.57
N THR A 114 -6.24 -25.82 8.87
CA THR A 114 -7.30 -26.32 9.77
C THR A 114 -8.28 -25.24 10.22
N ASP A 115 -7.81 -24.01 10.46
CA ASP A 115 -8.64 -22.93 11.01
C ASP A 115 -8.22 -21.55 10.50
N ALA A 116 -9.09 -20.56 10.59
CA ALA A 116 -8.71 -19.17 10.32
C ALA A 116 -7.77 -18.65 11.42
N VAL A 117 -6.80 -17.82 11.04
CA VAL A 117 -5.99 -17.02 11.98
C VAL A 117 -6.60 -15.63 12.03
N ALA A 118 -7.10 -15.25 13.19
CA ALA A 118 -7.71 -13.95 13.47
C ALA A 118 -6.76 -13.12 14.34
N GLY A 119 -6.74 -11.80 14.14
CA GLY A 119 -5.87 -10.94 14.92
C GLY A 119 -6.14 -9.45 14.75
N GLU A 120 -5.28 -8.64 15.35
CA GLU A 120 -5.38 -7.18 15.35
C GLU A 120 -3.99 -6.54 15.22
N LEU A 121 -3.92 -5.46 14.44
CA LEU A 121 -2.82 -4.51 14.46
C LEU A 121 -3.04 -3.55 15.64
N VAL A 122 -2.50 -3.92 16.79
CA VAL A 122 -2.67 -3.20 18.06
C VAL A 122 -1.79 -1.96 18.06
N ASN A 123 -2.42 -0.80 18.20
CA ASN A 123 -1.75 0.45 18.53
C ASN A 123 -1.97 0.82 20.00
N SER A 124 -1.12 1.70 20.53
CA SER A 124 -1.32 2.32 21.84
C SER A 124 -2.58 3.20 21.94
N VAL A 125 -3.21 3.53 20.80
CA VAL A 125 -4.40 4.39 20.72
C VAL A 125 -5.57 3.58 20.17
N ILE A 126 -6.62 3.43 20.97
CA ILE A 126 -7.83 2.66 20.61
C ILE A 126 -8.76 3.47 19.69
N LYS A 127 -8.81 4.79 19.89
CA LYS A 127 -9.63 5.72 19.11
C LYS A 127 -8.90 7.04 18.98
N LEU A 128 -8.75 7.50 17.74
CA LEU A 128 -8.19 8.81 17.45
C LEU A 128 -9.25 9.88 17.69
N THR A 129 -9.04 10.70 18.73
CA THR A 129 -9.91 11.84 19.03
C THR A 129 -9.23 13.15 18.62
N THR A 130 -7.90 13.23 18.78
CA THR A 130 -7.12 14.42 18.47
C THR A 130 -5.96 14.12 17.51
N PRO A 131 -5.57 15.05 16.63
CA PRO A 131 -4.42 14.85 15.74
C PRO A 131 -3.10 14.61 16.48
N GLY A 132 -2.94 15.17 17.68
CA GLY A 132 -1.73 15.01 18.50
C GLY A 132 -1.46 13.56 18.91
N GLU A 133 -2.50 12.72 19.03
CA GLU A 133 -2.36 11.29 19.35
C GLU A 133 -1.62 10.50 18.26
N LEU A 134 -1.62 10.99 17.01
CA LEU A 134 -0.92 10.32 15.91
C LEU A 134 0.59 10.23 16.14
N LEU A 135 1.18 11.17 16.87
CA LEU A 135 2.62 11.16 17.21
C LEU A 135 2.99 10.08 18.24
N ASN A 136 1.98 9.48 18.89
CA ASN A 136 2.15 8.35 19.80
C ASN A 136 2.11 6.99 19.06
N LEU A 137 1.67 6.96 17.80
CA LEU A 137 1.59 5.75 16.97
C LEU A 137 2.96 5.34 16.44
N ARG A 138 3.88 4.99 17.33
CA ARG A 138 5.28 4.66 16.99
C ARG A 138 5.53 3.18 16.77
N LYS A 139 4.70 2.33 17.37
CA LYS A 139 4.86 0.89 17.36
C LYS A 139 3.50 0.24 17.15
N ILE A 140 3.45 -0.71 16.23
CA ILE A 140 2.32 -1.61 16.02
C ILE A 140 2.73 -2.98 16.53
N GLU A 141 1.90 -3.57 17.37
CA GLU A 141 2.03 -4.97 17.74
C GLU A 141 0.95 -5.81 17.05
N ILE A 142 1.31 -7.00 16.62
CA ILE A 142 0.38 -7.96 16.03
C ILE A 142 0.01 -8.97 17.10
N GLU A 143 -1.25 -8.93 17.50
CA GLU A 143 -1.85 -10.00 18.30
C GLU A 143 -2.63 -10.90 17.36
N ALA A 144 -2.32 -12.20 17.38
CA ALA A 144 -2.97 -13.18 16.50
C ALA A 144 -3.19 -14.49 17.24
N ASP A 145 -4.33 -15.13 16.96
CA ASP A 145 -4.67 -16.49 17.40
C ASP A 145 -5.53 -17.18 16.34
N THR A 146 -5.72 -18.48 16.42
CA THR A 146 -6.79 -19.12 15.64
C THR A 146 -8.14 -18.84 16.28
N ALA A 147 -9.24 -18.95 15.53
CA ALA A 147 -10.59 -18.81 16.10
C ALA A 147 -10.83 -19.80 17.29
N GLY A 148 -10.19 -20.98 17.26
CA GLY A 148 -10.20 -21.96 18.34
C GLY A 148 -9.22 -21.71 19.51
N GLY A 149 -8.40 -20.64 19.46
CA GLY A 149 -7.43 -20.29 20.51
C GLY A 149 -6.20 -21.20 20.58
N THR A 150 -5.79 -21.78 19.44
CA THR A 150 -4.72 -22.78 19.36
C THR A 150 -3.37 -22.22 19.82
N LEU A 151 -3.03 -20.97 19.49
CA LEU A 151 -1.74 -20.38 19.87
C LEU A 151 -1.64 -20.14 21.37
N ARG A 152 -2.71 -19.60 21.97
CA ARG A 152 -2.77 -19.39 23.42
C ARG A 152 -2.69 -20.70 24.19
N LYS A 153 -3.43 -21.72 23.77
CA LYS A 153 -3.36 -23.06 24.37
C LYS A 153 -1.98 -23.69 24.21
N ALA A 154 -1.34 -23.52 23.05
CA ALA A 154 0.01 -24.02 22.82
C ALA A 154 1.04 -23.33 23.75
N GLN A 155 0.89 -22.02 23.99
CA GLN A 155 1.74 -21.29 24.93
C GLN A 155 1.51 -21.71 26.38
N GLN A 156 0.26 -21.97 26.77
CA GLN A 156 -0.08 -22.54 28.08
C GLN A 156 0.55 -23.92 28.27
N LEU A 157 0.44 -24.79 27.27
CA LEU A 157 1.05 -26.12 27.30
C LEU A 157 2.58 -26.03 27.41
N ALA A 158 3.22 -25.15 26.66
CA ALA A 158 4.66 -24.92 26.76
C ALA A 158 5.08 -24.44 28.17
N GLY A 159 4.28 -23.56 28.80
CA GLY A 159 4.50 -23.12 30.17
C GLY A 159 4.37 -24.26 31.19
N MET A 160 3.33 -25.09 31.06
CA MET A 160 3.14 -26.27 31.92
C MET A 160 4.25 -27.32 31.72
N VAL A 161 4.74 -27.51 30.48
CA VAL A 161 5.90 -28.38 30.21
C VAL A 161 7.17 -27.86 30.87
N GLU A 162 7.37 -26.54 30.86
CA GLU A 162 8.52 -25.93 31.53
C GLU A 162 8.40 -26.09 33.05
N GLN A 163 7.24 -25.77 33.62
CA GLN A 163 6.94 -25.97 35.04
C GLN A 163 7.21 -27.41 35.48
N PHE A 164 6.72 -28.39 34.72
CA PHE A 164 6.94 -29.82 34.95
C PHE A 164 8.44 -30.20 34.96
N LYS A 165 9.29 -29.50 34.19
CA LYS A 165 10.72 -29.76 34.11
C LYS A 165 11.53 -29.04 35.19
N THR A 166 11.08 -27.88 35.66
CA THR A 166 11.88 -26.99 36.50
C THR A 166 11.49 -26.99 37.96
N GLU A 167 10.21 -27.18 38.28
CA GLU A 167 9.75 -27.13 39.66
C GLU A 167 10.03 -28.44 40.40
N GLU A 168 10.45 -28.30 41.66
CA GLU A 168 10.54 -29.43 42.59
C GLU A 168 9.14 -30.02 42.76
N ASP A 169 9.03 -31.35 42.75
CA ASP A 169 7.78 -32.11 42.91
C ASP A 169 6.74 -32.03 41.77
N ALA A 170 6.91 -31.16 40.77
CA ALA A 170 5.96 -31.05 39.65
C ALA A 170 5.84 -32.32 38.78
N TRP A 171 6.81 -33.23 38.86
CA TRP A 171 6.81 -34.50 38.13
C TRP A 171 5.77 -35.52 38.64
N PHE A 172 5.22 -35.34 39.85
CA PHE A 172 4.14 -36.16 40.39
C PHE A 172 2.84 -35.39 40.65
N ASP A 173 2.74 -34.15 40.20
CA ASP A 173 1.49 -33.39 40.25
C ASP A 173 0.50 -33.94 39.21
N ASP A 174 -0.38 -34.83 39.66
CA ASP A 174 -1.44 -35.44 38.83
C ASP A 174 -2.37 -34.39 38.20
N VAL A 175 -2.56 -33.23 38.83
CA VAL A 175 -3.40 -32.14 38.31
C VAL A 175 -2.69 -31.42 37.18
N LEU A 176 -1.39 -31.15 37.31
CA LEU A 176 -0.57 -30.57 36.24
C LEU A 176 -0.53 -31.51 35.02
N ILE A 177 -0.27 -32.79 35.25
CA ILE A 177 -0.21 -33.81 34.18
C ILE A 177 -1.55 -33.93 33.46
N ALA A 178 -2.67 -33.97 34.20
CA ALA A 178 -4.00 -34.03 33.59
C ALA A 178 -4.30 -32.82 32.70
N LYS A 179 -3.99 -31.60 33.18
CA LYS A 179 -4.15 -30.36 32.41
C LYS A 179 -3.27 -30.35 31.14
N MET A 180 -2.04 -30.85 31.24
CA MET A 180 -1.14 -30.99 30.09
C MET A 180 -1.72 -31.92 29.02
N ILE A 181 -2.24 -33.10 29.42
CA ILE A 181 -2.86 -34.07 28.49
C ILE A 181 -4.09 -33.48 27.80
N GLU A 182 -4.97 -32.81 28.56
CA GLU A 182 -6.17 -32.18 28.01
C GLU A 182 -5.80 -31.09 26.99
N THR A 183 -4.86 -30.21 27.33
CA THR A 183 -4.40 -29.14 26.43
C THR A 183 -3.69 -29.68 25.19
N ALA A 184 -2.93 -30.79 25.32
CA ALA A 184 -2.25 -31.44 24.20
C ALA A 184 -3.20 -32.09 23.20
N LYS A 185 -4.37 -32.58 23.63
CA LYS A 185 -5.41 -33.10 22.73
C LYS A 185 -5.95 -32.03 21.78
N GLU A 186 -5.98 -30.78 22.22
CA GLU A 186 -6.51 -29.66 21.43
C GLU A 186 -5.44 -28.97 20.56
N THR A 187 -4.17 -28.98 21.00
CA THR A 187 -3.08 -28.24 20.35
C THR A 187 -2.14 -29.12 19.51
N GLY A 188 -2.09 -30.42 19.78
CA GLY A 188 -1.10 -31.34 19.21
C GLY A 188 0.26 -31.28 19.92
N ASP A 189 1.28 -31.87 19.31
CA ASP A 189 2.64 -31.92 19.89
C ASP A 189 3.40 -30.60 19.66
N VAL A 190 3.22 -29.67 20.60
CA VAL A 190 3.89 -28.35 20.61
C VAL A 190 5.41 -28.44 20.86
N THR A 191 5.91 -29.58 21.32
CA THR A 191 7.36 -29.77 21.58
C THR A 191 8.13 -30.06 20.29
N ARG A 192 7.50 -30.78 19.36
CA ARG A 192 8.07 -31.08 18.03
C ARG A 192 7.75 -30.01 17.00
N ASN A 193 6.56 -29.42 17.07
CA ASN A 193 6.10 -28.38 16.16
C ASN A 193 5.63 -27.14 16.93
N PRO A 194 6.55 -26.31 17.45
CA PRO A 194 6.18 -25.09 18.16
C PRO A 194 5.51 -24.11 17.21
N VAL A 195 4.19 -23.94 17.34
CA VAL A 195 3.42 -22.95 16.61
C VAL A 195 3.59 -21.61 17.32
N ARG A 196 4.74 -20.95 17.11
CA ARG A 196 4.99 -19.58 17.56
C ARG A 196 5.16 -18.67 16.35
N LEU A 197 4.33 -17.64 16.29
CA LEU A 197 4.50 -16.55 15.35
C LEU A 197 5.66 -15.67 15.83
N ARG A 198 6.51 -15.26 14.89
CA ARG A 198 7.66 -14.37 15.09
C ARG A 198 7.34 -12.99 14.51
N HIS A 199 8.16 -12.01 14.89
CA HIS A 199 8.08 -10.64 14.36
C HIS A 199 6.68 -10.05 14.43
N THR A 200 6.18 -9.95 15.66
CA THR A 200 4.88 -9.37 15.99
C THR A 200 4.97 -7.89 16.36
N ALA A 201 6.09 -7.23 16.10
CA ALA A 201 6.30 -5.83 16.47
C ALA A 201 6.93 -5.07 15.32
N PHE A 202 6.30 -3.98 14.91
CA PHE A 202 6.69 -3.15 13.76
C PHE A 202 6.82 -1.70 14.21
N GLU A 203 7.87 -1.03 13.73
CA GLU A 203 8.02 0.40 13.94
C GLU A 203 7.22 1.18 12.90
N GLN A 204 6.36 2.07 13.37
CA GLN A 204 5.67 3.04 12.53
C GLN A 204 6.33 4.40 12.74
N ARG A 205 7.14 4.80 11.76
CA ARG A 205 7.89 6.06 11.79
C ARG A 205 7.14 7.12 11.00
N ASN A 206 7.39 7.16 9.69
CA ASN A 206 6.76 8.09 8.77
C ASN A 206 5.59 7.39 8.08
N PHE A 207 4.42 8.03 8.05
CA PHE A 207 3.23 7.41 7.49
C PHE A 207 2.22 8.45 7.03
N TRP A 208 1.28 8.02 6.20
CA TRP A 208 0.08 8.76 5.85
C TRP A 208 -1.12 8.17 6.58
N THR A 209 -2.09 9.03 6.94
CA THR A 209 -3.40 8.60 7.41
C THR A 209 -4.54 9.35 6.73
N ALA A 210 -5.64 8.62 6.47
CA ALA A 210 -6.89 9.21 5.98
C ALA A 210 -7.64 10.02 7.05
N HIS A 211 -7.28 9.87 8.32
CA HIS A 211 -7.87 10.63 9.42
C HIS A 211 -7.59 12.13 9.26
N PHE A 212 -8.46 12.96 9.84
CA PHE A 212 -8.36 14.42 9.80
C PHE A 212 -8.22 15.01 8.38
N GLY A 213 -8.82 14.36 7.38
CA GLY A 213 -8.83 14.84 5.99
C GLY A 213 -7.56 14.54 5.20
N GLY A 214 -6.68 13.67 5.68
CA GLY A 214 -5.44 13.30 5.00
C GLY A 214 -4.24 14.02 5.58
N LEU A 215 -3.38 13.27 6.27
CA LEU A 215 -2.17 13.80 6.92
C LEU A 215 -0.97 12.92 6.61
N TYR A 216 0.12 13.53 6.14
CA TYR A 216 1.43 12.91 6.02
C TYR A 216 2.29 13.32 7.20
N LEU A 217 2.83 12.34 7.93
CA LEU A 217 3.64 12.54 9.11
C LEU A 217 5.07 12.06 8.86
N PHE A 218 6.03 12.94 9.12
CA PHE A 218 7.45 12.65 9.06
C PHE A 218 8.16 13.01 10.38
N PRO A 219 7.85 12.32 11.49
CA PRO A 219 8.45 12.63 12.79
C PRO A 219 9.91 12.17 12.91
N ASP A 220 10.36 11.22 12.08
CA ASP A 220 11.68 10.57 12.17
C ASP A 220 12.65 11.07 11.08
N LEU A 221 12.66 12.38 10.84
CA LEU A 221 13.60 13.06 9.92
C LEU A 221 14.37 14.15 10.65
N ASP A 222 15.51 14.57 10.09
CA ASP A 222 16.31 15.69 10.62
C ASP A 222 15.49 16.98 10.71
N HIS A 223 14.62 17.20 9.72
CA HIS A 223 13.65 18.29 9.71
C HIS A 223 12.23 17.72 9.74
N PRO A 224 11.70 17.36 10.92
CA PRO A 224 10.43 16.66 11.01
C PRO A 224 9.27 17.59 10.67
N ALA A 225 8.34 17.09 9.86
CA ALA A 225 7.21 17.87 9.41
C ALA A 225 5.93 17.03 9.25
N ALA A 226 4.80 17.73 9.26
CA ALA A 226 3.52 17.21 8.83
C ALA A 226 3.00 17.99 7.62
N ILE A 227 2.39 17.28 6.67
CA ILE A 227 1.76 17.88 5.50
C ILE A 227 0.28 17.51 5.50
N CYS A 228 -0.58 18.52 5.57
CA CYS A 228 -2.02 18.39 5.69
C CYS A 228 -2.66 18.61 4.33
N VAL A 229 -3.44 17.64 3.85
CA VAL A 229 -4.25 17.79 2.64
C VAL A 229 -5.55 18.52 2.97
N GLY A 230 -6.17 18.13 4.10
CA GLY A 230 -7.35 18.77 4.67
C GLY A 230 -7.02 19.99 5.54
N GLU A 231 -7.94 20.32 6.45
CA GLU A 231 -7.78 21.42 7.40
C GLU A 231 -6.55 21.20 8.30
N LYS A 232 -5.77 22.27 8.49
CA LYS A 232 -4.55 22.20 9.29
C LYS A 232 -4.90 21.98 10.76
N PRO A 233 -4.41 20.91 11.41
CA PRO A 233 -4.70 20.65 12.81
C PRO A 233 -3.92 21.61 13.73
N ASP A 234 -4.60 22.14 14.74
CA ASP A 234 -4.01 23.09 15.70
C ASP A 234 -3.12 22.42 16.76
N ASP A 235 -3.42 21.17 17.16
CA ASP A 235 -2.76 20.48 18.29
C ASP A 235 -1.70 19.44 17.85
N LEU A 236 -1.17 19.57 16.64
CA LEU A 236 -0.11 18.68 16.17
C LEU A 236 1.26 19.18 16.63
N LYS A 237 1.83 18.54 17.67
CA LYS A 237 3.12 18.90 18.30
C LYS A 237 4.33 18.44 17.48
N ILE A 238 4.43 18.91 16.23
CA ILE A 238 5.57 18.69 15.34
C ILE A 238 6.19 20.03 14.95
N LYS A 239 7.49 20.04 14.65
CA LYS A 239 8.27 21.27 14.43
C LYS A 239 7.73 22.11 13.27
N TYR A 240 7.32 21.45 12.18
CA TYR A 240 6.79 22.12 10.99
C TYR A 240 5.48 21.48 10.56
N THR A 241 4.48 22.30 10.29
CA THR A 241 3.19 21.84 9.76
C THR A 241 2.83 22.68 8.54
N PHE A 242 2.73 22.02 7.40
CA PHE A 242 2.40 22.62 6.12
C PHE A 242 0.98 22.22 5.70
N ASP A 243 0.26 23.15 5.07
CA ASP A 243 -0.93 22.81 4.29
C ASP A 243 -0.56 22.57 2.82
N SER A 244 -1.44 21.90 2.08
CA SER A 244 -1.24 21.54 0.66
C SER A 244 -1.05 22.74 -0.28
N SER A 245 -1.48 23.94 0.12
CA SER A 245 -1.29 25.17 -0.65
C SER A 245 0.12 25.75 -0.51
N GLN A 246 0.85 25.42 0.57
CA GLN A 246 2.21 25.88 0.85
C GLN A 246 3.27 25.13 0.04
N ARG A 247 3.08 25.07 -1.29
CA ARG A 247 3.90 24.32 -2.26
C ARG A 247 5.40 24.62 -2.13
N ASN A 248 5.78 25.88 -1.96
CA ASN A 248 7.17 26.29 -1.73
C ASN A 248 7.80 25.66 -0.49
N GLN A 249 7.06 25.60 0.62
CA GLN A 249 7.58 25.06 1.87
C GLN A 249 7.67 23.54 1.79
N ILE A 250 6.68 22.89 1.17
CA ILE A 250 6.72 21.45 0.91
C ILE A 250 7.91 21.09 0.01
N ALA A 251 8.13 21.83 -1.08
CA ALA A 251 9.28 21.64 -1.97
C ALA A 251 10.61 21.72 -1.22
N LYS A 252 10.79 22.78 -0.41
CA LYS A 252 11.99 22.94 0.43
C LYS A 252 12.14 21.80 1.43
N PHE A 253 11.06 21.39 2.09
CA PHE A 253 11.07 20.27 3.02
C PHE A 253 11.53 18.97 2.36
N LEU A 254 11.00 18.67 1.17
CA LEU A 254 11.38 17.47 0.43
C LEU A 254 12.84 17.51 -0.03
N GLU A 255 13.33 18.67 -0.48
CA GLU A 255 14.73 18.86 -0.87
C GLU A 255 15.69 18.78 0.33
N TYR A 256 15.38 19.45 1.45
CA TYR A 256 16.26 19.47 2.63
C TYR A 256 16.41 18.10 3.31
N ASN A 257 15.43 17.21 3.15
CA ASN A 257 15.49 15.86 3.68
C ASN A 257 15.89 14.82 2.61
N ASP A 258 16.36 15.24 1.43
CA ASP A 258 16.75 14.37 0.31
C ASP A 258 15.66 13.33 -0.08
N LEU A 259 14.38 13.72 0.03
CA LEU A 259 13.25 12.82 -0.19
C LEU A 259 12.85 12.71 -1.67
N VAL A 260 13.29 13.63 -2.51
CA VAL A 260 12.92 13.71 -3.93
C VAL A 260 14.12 13.99 -4.82
N GLU A 261 14.02 13.54 -6.07
CA GLU A 261 14.98 13.87 -7.12
C GLU A 261 14.26 14.29 -8.41
N PRO A 262 14.85 15.15 -9.24
CA PRO A 262 14.30 15.47 -10.56
C PRO A 262 14.31 14.24 -11.47
N ILE A 263 13.19 13.99 -12.16
CA ILE A 263 13.03 12.85 -13.10
C ILE A 263 14.15 12.81 -14.15
N VAL A 264 14.59 13.98 -14.61
CA VAL A 264 15.65 14.11 -15.62
C VAL A 264 17.06 13.76 -15.13
N LYS A 265 17.28 13.69 -13.81
CA LYS A 265 18.56 13.30 -13.21
C LYS A 265 18.60 11.83 -12.79
N ALA A 266 17.45 11.15 -12.76
CA ALA A 266 17.35 9.77 -12.31
C ALA A 266 18.06 8.81 -13.30
N ARG A 267 18.86 7.90 -12.76
CA ARG A 267 19.60 6.91 -13.57
C ARG A 267 18.67 5.78 -14.04
N GLY A 268 18.87 5.32 -15.27
CA GLY A 268 18.16 4.15 -15.81
C GLY A 268 16.70 4.40 -16.23
N VAL A 269 16.31 5.66 -16.43
CA VAL A 269 14.93 6.05 -16.72
C VAL A 269 14.84 6.87 -18.00
N ASP A 270 13.87 6.57 -18.87
CA ASP A 270 13.54 7.42 -20.03
C ASP A 270 12.70 8.62 -19.57
N ALA A 271 13.41 9.65 -19.08
CA ALA A 271 12.79 10.88 -18.61
C ALA A 271 11.93 11.56 -19.68
N ALA A 272 12.31 11.45 -20.96
CA ALA A 272 11.59 12.08 -22.05
C ALA A 272 10.24 11.39 -22.32
N ALA A 273 10.17 10.06 -22.22
CA ALA A 273 8.91 9.31 -22.30
C ALA A 273 7.98 9.63 -21.12
N ILE A 274 8.52 9.74 -19.90
CA ILE A 274 7.71 10.07 -18.70
C ILE A 274 7.11 11.47 -18.79
N LEU A 275 7.94 12.45 -19.17
CA LEU A 275 7.48 13.83 -19.34
C LEU A 275 6.41 13.92 -20.43
N GLN A 276 6.58 13.22 -21.56
CA GLN A 276 5.57 13.14 -22.60
C GLN A 276 4.26 12.54 -22.07
N GLN A 277 4.33 11.42 -21.34
CA GLN A 277 3.14 10.77 -20.78
C GLN A 277 2.39 11.68 -19.80
N LYS A 278 3.12 12.39 -18.92
CA LYS A 278 2.52 13.39 -18.02
C LYS A 278 1.82 14.49 -18.82
N MET A 279 2.48 15.03 -19.86
CA MET A 279 1.88 16.04 -20.74
C MET A 279 0.62 15.53 -21.47
N ASP A 280 0.59 14.25 -21.87
CA ASP A 280 -0.58 13.65 -22.51
C ASP A 280 -1.77 13.61 -21.53
N PHE A 281 -1.55 13.30 -20.25
CA PHE A 281 -2.62 13.36 -19.23
C PHE A 281 -3.14 14.78 -19.00
N LEU A 282 -2.26 15.79 -18.96
CA LEU A 282 -2.66 17.20 -18.86
C LEU A 282 -3.49 17.64 -20.08
N THR A 283 -3.18 17.10 -21.26
CA THR A 283 -3.93 17.36 -22.49
C THR A 283 -5.31 16.71 -22.44
N VAL A 284 -5.38 15.46 -21.99
CA VAL A 284 -6.63 14.70 -21.81
C VAL A 284 -7.55 15.38 -20.81
N ASP A 285 -7.00 15.89 -19.71
CA ASP A 285 -7.73 16.64 -18.70
C ASP A 285 -8.40 17.89 -19.28
N ALA A 286 -7.61 18.76 -19.93
CA ALA A 286 -8.12 19.97 -20.58
C ALA A 286 -9.14 19.69 -21.70
N ALA A 287 -8.95 18.60 -22.44
CA ALA A 287 -9.86 18.19 -23.51
C ALA A 287 -11.17 17.58 -22.97
N ALA A 288 -11.11 16.83 -21.87
CA ALA A 288 -12.29 16.29 -21.20
C ALA A 288 -13.18 17.41 -20.67
N ASP A 289 -12.60 18.45 -20.07
CA ASP A 289 -13.33 19.64 -19.62
C ASP A 289 -13.96 20.41 -20.78
N ALA A 290 -13.36 20.33 -21.97
CA ALA A 290 -13.91 20.88 -23.20
C ALA A 290 -14.98 20.00 -23.87
N GLY A 291 -15.31 18.83 -23.30
CA GLY A 291 -16.32 17.91 -23.84
C GLY A 291 -15.89 17.16 -25.11
N VAL A 292 -14.58 17.04 -25.36
CA VAL A 292 -14.04 16.36 -26.54
C VAL A 292 -14.15 14.84 -26.38
N ASP A 293 -14.41 14.12 -27.48
CA ASP A 293 -14.36 12.66 -27.49
C ASP A 293 -12.91 12.16 -27.42
N LEU A 294 -12.64 11.28 -26.45
CA LEU A 294 -11.31 10.76 -26.15
C LEU A 294 -11.14 9.29 -26.55
N LYS A 295 -12.10 8.71 -27.27
CA LYS A 295 -12.05 7.30 -27.68
C LYS A 295 -10.98 7.04 -28.73
N GLY A 296 -10.21 5.98 -28.51
CA GLY A 296 -9.30 5.42 -29.52
C GLY A 296 -8.12 6.32 -29.93
N LEU A 297 -7.81 7.36 -29.17
CA LEU A 297 -6.75 8.30 -29.52
C LEU A 297 -5.38 7.62 -29.57
N ASP A 298 -4.64 7.88 -30.65
CA ASP A 298 -3.24 7.49 -30.77
C ASP A 298 -2.29 8.65 -30.39
N ARG A 299 -0.97 8.40 -30.44
CA ARG A 299 0.04 9.44 -30.13
C ARG A 299 -0.02 10.65 -31.07
N SER A 300 -0.42 10.45 -32.32
CA SER A 300 -0.54 11.52 -33.31
C SER A 300 -1.77 12.39 -33.04
N ASP A 301 -2.88 11.76 -32.65
CA ASP A 301 -4.10 12.41 -32.20
C ASP A 301 -3.84 13.24 -30.94
N MET A 302 -3.04 12.72 -29.99
CA MET A 302 -2.69 13.47 -28.79
C MET A 302 -1.94 14.76 -29.09
N ARG A 303 -0.99 14.72 -30.03
CA ARG A 303 -0.31 15.94 -30.50
C ARG A 303 -1.26 16.90 -31.21
N ARG A 304 -2.23 16.39 -31.99
CA ARG A 304 -3.24 17.23 -32.65
C ARG A 304 -4.16 17.87 -31.61
N LEU A 305 -4.57 17.12 -30.59
CA LEU A 305 -5.42 17.59 -29.50
C LEU A 305 -4.71 18.70 -28.72
N ALA A 306 -3.45 18.50 -28.33
CA ALA A 306 -2.66 19.52 -27.66
C ALA A 306 -2.52 20.81 -28.49
N ARG A 307 -2.37 20.72 -29.82
CA ARG A 307 -2.33 21.91 -30.69
C ARG A 307 -3.68 22.62 -30.78
N ASN A 308 -4.77 21.87 -30.95
CA ASN A 308 -6.11 22.44 -31.12
C ASN A 308 -6.66 23.06 -29.83
N HIS A 309 -6.16 22.62 -28.68
CA HIS A 309 -6.55 23.13 -27.36
C HIS A 309 -5.41 23.87 -26.65
N ALA A 310 -4.42 24.38 -27.40
CA ALA A 310 -3.23 25.00 -26.83
C ALA A 310 -3.55 26.13 -25.83
N ASP A 311 -4.58 26.93 -26.12
CA ASP A 311 -5.02 28.05 -25.26
C ASP A 311 -5.71 27.61 -23.96
N ARG A 312 -6.09 26.33 -23.86
CA ARG A 312 -6.75 25.74 -22.68
C ARG A 312 -5.82 24.83 -21.87
N LEU A 313 -4.59 24.62 -22.32
CA LEU A 313 -3.64 23.78 -21.60
C LEU A 313 -3.20 24.48 -20.31
N PRO A 314 -3.07 23.73 -19.20
CA PRO A 314 -2.65 24.32 -17.93
C PRO A 314 -1.19 24.79 -18.00
N GLU A 315 -0.81 25.76 -17.18
CA GLU A 315 0.57 26.26 -17.07
C GLU A 315 1.57 25.13 -16.82
N ALA A 316 1.16 24.09 -16.08
CA ALA A 316 1.93 22.88 -15.86
C ALA A 316 2.41 22.23 -17.17
N TYR A 317 1.57 22.19 -18.21
CA TYR A 317 1.92 21.62 -19.51
C TYR A 317 3.06 22.39 -20.15
N HIS A 318 2.99 23.73 -20.14
CA HIS A 318 4.02 24.56 -20.75
C HIS A 318 5.37 24.46 -20.03
N GLY A 319 5.35 24.31 -18.70
CA GLY A 319 6.55 24.02 -17.91
C GLY A 319 7.19 22.69 -18.33
N LEU A 320 6.40 21.62 -18.36
CA LEU A 320 6.86 20.30 -18.80
C LEU A 320 7.35 20.29 -20.26
N ALA A 321 6.68 21.03 -21.15
CA ALA A 321 7.08 21.15 -22.56
C ALA A 321 8.45 21.84 -22.73
N LYS A 322 8.81 22.79 -21.86
CA LYS A 322 10.15 23.38 -21.86
C LYS A 322 11.20 22.37 -21.39
N LEU A 323 10.89 21.59 -20.36
CA LEU A 323 11.78 20.53 -19.84
C LEU A 323 11.97 19.39 -20.84
N LEU A 324 10.89 18.98 -21.53
CA LEU A 324 10.94 17.95 -22.57
C LEU A 324 11.80 18.40 -23.77
N ARG A 325 11.71 19.66 -24.18
CA ARG A 325 12.57 20.23 -25.23
C ARG A 325 14.04 20.26 -24.84
N TRP A 326 14.35 20.56 -23.58
CA TRP A 326 15.71 20.42 -23.06
C TRP A 326 16.19 18.97 -23.13
N ALA A 327 15.35 18.02 -22.67
CA ALA A 327 15.71 16.61 -22.60
C ALA A 327 15.88 15.92 -23.97
N LYS A 328 15.10 16.31 -24.99
CA LYS A 328 15.16 15.72 -26.34
C LYS A 328 16.03 16.49 -27.33
N ASP A 329 15.90 17.82 -27.34
CA ASP A 329 16.38 18.65 -28.44
C ASP A 329 17.56 19.54 -28.01
N GLY A 330 18.07 19.39 -26.78
CA GLY A 330 19.17 20.21 -26.27
C GLY A 330 18.81 21.69 -26.11
N GLY A 331 17.53 22.00 -25.92
CA GLY A 331 17.05 23.35 -25.63
C GLY A 331 17.64 23.96 -24.34
N PRO A 332 17.35 25.22 -23.99
CA PRO A 332 17.83 25.81 -22.75
C PRO A 332 17.19 25.16 -21.52
N TRP A 333 17.95 25.04 -20.43
CA TRP A 333 17.42 24.53 -19.16
C TRP A 333 16.27 25.43 -18.66
N PRO A 334 15.07 24.87 -18.41
CA PRO A 334 13.93 25.68 -18.01
C PRO A 334 14.06 26.16 -16.55
N ARG A 335 13.57 27.36 -16.28
CA ARG A 335 13.37 27.84 -14.90
C ARG A 335 11.97 27.43 -14.45
N ILE A 336 11.89 26.39 -13.62
CA ILE A 336 10.67 25.93 -12.96
C ILE A 336 10.91 26.09 -11.46
N THR A 337 10.35 27.14 -10.87
CA THR A 337 10.42 27.36 -9.41
C THR A 337 9.42 26.45 -8.69
N SER A 338 9.55 26.32 -7.37
CA SER A 338 8.65 25.50 -6.55
C SER A 338 7.18 25.96 -6.54
N ASP A 339 6.91 27.24 -6.84
CA ASP A 339 5.55 27.76 -7.02
C ASP A 339 4.94 27.38 -8.38
N HIS A 340 5.77 27.03 -9.36
CA HIS A 340 5.28 26.74 -10.70
C HIS A 340 4.41 25.47 -10.69
N PRO A 341 3.22 25.44 -11.32
CA PRO A 341 2.33 24.27 -11.29
C PRO A 341 2.97 22.97 -11.79
N ALA A 342 3.89 23.06 -12.75
CA ALA A 342 4.67 21.92 -13.26
C ALA A 342 5.64 21.30 -12.23
N TYR A 343 6.02 22.00 -11.15
CA TYR A 343 7.16 21.63 -10.32
C TYR A 343 7.11 20.18 -9.81
N PHE A 344 6.05 19.79 -9.10
CA PHE A 344 5.93 18.42 -8.56
C PHE A 344 5.78 17.35 -9.65
N TYR A 345 5.33 17.70 -10.86
CA TYR A 345 5.33 16.78 -12.00
C TYR A 345 6.73 16.45 -12.52
N THR A 346 7.73 17.27 -12.17
CA THR A 346 9.14 17.05 -12.54
C THR A 346 9.93 16.23 -11.54
N LEU A 347 9.31 15.90 -10.40
CA LEU A 347 9.93 15.17 -9.29
C LEU A 347 9.46 13.72 -9.24
N ARG A 348 10.33 12.87 -8.69
CA ARG A 348 10.02 11.52 -8.21
C ARG A 348 10.59 11.35 -6.82
N ALA A 349 10.09 10.39 -6.06
CA ALA A 349 10.69 10.05 -4.78
C ALA A 349 12.13 9.54 -4.98
N ALA A 350 13.03 9.98 -4.10
CA ALA A 350 14.39 9.44 -4.01
C ALA A 350 14.36 8.01 -3.46
N ASP A 351 15.42 7.25 -3.70
CA ASP A 351 15.55 5.88 -3.23
C ASP A 351 15.90 5.84 -1.72
N THR A 352 14.87 6.05 -0.90
CA THR A 352 14.94 6.08 0.56
C THR A 352 13.89 5.15 1.15
N LEU A 353 13.95 4.88 2.46
CA LEU A 353 12.91 4.12 3.18
C LEU A 353 11.52 4.79 3.08
N ASN A 354 11.46 6.09 2.79
CA ASN A 354 10.22 6.86 2.68
C ASN A 354 9.69 6.95 1.24
N ARG A 355 10.31 6.24 0.28
CA ARG A 355 10.01 6.36 -1.15
C ARG A 355 8.52 6.23 -1.47
N ASP A 356 7.86 5.23 -0.91
CA ASP A 356 6.45 4.96 -1.21
C ASP A 356 5.52 6.02 -0.62
N LEU A 357 5.80 6.49 0.60
CA LEU A 357 5.08 7.59 1.24
C LEU A 357 5.27 8.92 0.48
N VAL A 358 6.48 9.18 -0.01
CA VAL A 358 6.77 10.37 -0.80
C VAL A 358 6.10 10.30 -2.17
N ASN A 359 6.09 9.13 -2.82
CA ASN A 359 5.36 8.95 -4.08
C ASN A 359 3.85 9.13 -3.91
N MET A 360 3.30 8.68 -2.77
CA MET A 360 1.92 8.91 -2.38
C MET A 360 1.62 10.41 -2.20
N LEU A 361 2.50 11.15 -1.52
CA LEU A 361 2.41 12.62 -1.40
C LEU A 361 2.54 13.32 -2.76
N LEU A 362 3.46 12.88 -3.62
CA LEU A 362 3.61 13.47 -4.95
C LEU A 362 2.36 13.26 -5.82
N ALA A 363 1.61 12.17 -5.62
CA ALA A 363 0.32 11.97 -6.29
C ALA A 363 -0.74 13.00 -5.85
N GLU A 364 -0.74 13.42 -4.57
CA GLU A 364 -1.59 14.52 -4.08
C GLU A 364 -1.18 15.87 -4.68
N LEU A 365 0.13 16.14 -4.76
CA LEU A 365 0.67 17.42 -5.22
C LEU A 365 0.62 17.61 -6.75
N ALA A 366 0.42 16.50 -7.48
CA ALA A 366 0.36 16.41 -8.93
C ALA A 366 -0.93 15.68 -9.41
N PRO A 367 -2.13 16.22 -9.12
CA PRO A 367 -3.40 15.50 -9.24
C PRO A 367 -3.85 15.20 -10.68
N LEU A 368 -3.19 15.77 -11.69
CA LEU A 368 -3.47 15.54 -13.12
C LEU A 368 -2.70 14.33 -13.68
N ASP A 369 -1.96 13.59 -12.84
CA ASP A 369 -1.35 12.31 -13.22
C ASP A 369 -2.17 11.11 -12.65
N PRO A 370 -3.19 10.64 -13.38
CA PRO A 370 -4.04 9.54 -12.93
C PRO A 370 -3.27 8.21 -12.77
N ARG A 371 -2.16 8.02 -13.49
CA ARG A 371 -1.35 6.80 -13.40
C ARG A 371 -0.58 6.78 -12.09
N GLN A 372 0.11 7.86 -11.76
CA GLN A 372 0.82 7.97 -10.48
C GLN A 372 -0.16 7.85 -9.30
N MET A 373 -1.32 8.50 -9.40
CA MET A 373 -2.39 8.40 -8.40
C MET A 373 -2.89 6.97 -8.22
N PHE A 374 -3.18 6.25 -9.31
CA PHE A 374 -3.63 4.85 -9.23
C PHE A 374 -2.60 3.91 -8.61
N ILE A 375 -1.31 4.13 -8.90
CA ILE A 375 -0.22 3.26 -8.45
C ILE A 375 0.14 3.54 -6.98
N CYS A 376 0.21 4.81 -6.59
CA CYS A 376 0.77 5.22 -5.29
C CYS A 376 -0.30 5.58 -4.26
N HIS A 377 -1.50 5.98 -4.68
CA HIS A 377 -2.54 6.46 -3.77
C HIS A 377 -3.95 6.07 -4.24
N LYS A 378 -4.30 4.79 -4.11
CA LYS A 378 -5.59 4.26 -4.58
C LYS A 378 -6.82 4.97 -3.99
N GLU A 379 -6.79 5.31 -2.71
CA GLU A 379 -7.90 6.04 -2.05
C GLU A 379 -8.16 7.42 -2.71
N LEU A 380 -7.09 8.18 -2.97
CA LEU A 380 -7.17 9.43 -3.71
C LEU A 380 -7.67 9.19 -5.14
N PHE A 381 -7.17 8.15 -5.80
CA PHE A 381 -7.60 7.79 -7.16
C PHE A 381 -9.10 7.52 -7.23
N TYR A 382 -9.65 6.67 -6.37
CA TYR A 382 -11.07 6.31 -6.44
C TYR A 382 -11.98 7.49 -6.09
N SER A 383 -11.64 8.25 -5.04
CA SER A 383 -12.42 9.43 -4.64
C SER A 383 -12.42 10.53 -5.70
N THR A 384 -11.29 10.71 -6.41
CA THR A 384 -11.13 11.68 -7.49
C THR A 384 -11.78 11.19 -8.78
N TYR A 385 -11.54 9.94 -9.16
CA TYR A 385 -12.12 9.29 -10.34
C TYR A 385 -13.64 9.32 -10.31
N ALA A 386 -14.28 9.10 -9.15
CA ALA A 386 -15.73 9.14 -9.01
C ALA A 386 -16.34 10.49 -9.46
N LYS A 387 -15.61 11.59 -9.28
CA LYS A 387 -16.04 12.96 -9.58
C LYS A 387 -15.72 13.42 -11.00
N TRP A 388 -14.91 12.69 -11.76
CA TRP A 388 -14.52 13.09 -13.11
C TRP A 388 -15.67 13.01 -14.13
N PRO A 389 -15.60 13.81 -15.22
CA PRO A 389 -16.46 13.63 -16.39
C PRO A 389 -16.35 12.20 -16.96
N GLU A 390 -17.46 11.69 -17.50
CA GLU A 390 -17.53 10.31 -18.03
C GLU A 390 -16.52 10.04 -19.16
N VAL A 391 -16.22 11.04 -19.99
CA VAL A 391 -15.19 10.94 -21.04
C VAL A 391 -13.79 10.70 -20.47
N LYS A 392 -13.43 11.40 -19.38
CA LYS A 392 -12.14 11.23 -18.69
C LYS A 392 -12.07 9.89 -17.98
N LYS A 393 -13.14 9.50 -17.29
CA LYS A 393 -13.26 8.17 -16.65
C LYS A 393 -12.99 7.05 -17.64
N ALA A 394 -13.67 7.08 -18.79
CA ALA A 394 -13.50 6.07 -19.85
C ALA A 394 -12.05 6.01 -20.35
N TYR A 395 -11.47 7.16 -20.73
CA TYR A 395 -10.08 7.22 -21.21
C TYR A 395 -9.09 6.66 -20.18
N VAL A 396 -9.16 7.11 -18.92
CA VAL A 396 -8.21 6.69 -17.90
C VAL A 396 -8.34 5.20 -17.59
N ALA A 397 -9.56 4.66 -17.51
CA ALA A 397 -9.77 3.23 -17.29
C ALA A 397 -9.23 2.40 -18.47
N ASP A 398 -9.46 2.84 -19.72
CA ASP A 398 -8.92 2.19 -20.91
C ASP A 398 -7.39 2.27 -20.99
N PHE A 399 -6.81 3.40 -20.60
CA PHE A 399 -5.37 3.59 -20.51
C PHE A 399 -4.75 2.64 -19.48
N LEU A 400 -5.25 2.63 -18.24
CA LEU A 400 -4.72 1.78 -17.18
C LEU A 400 -4.85 0.28 -17.50
N ALA A 401 -5.95 -0.13 -18.14
CA ALA A 401 -6.13 -1.52 -18.55
C ALA A 401 -5.17 -1.93 -19.69
N ARG A 402 -4.89 -1.05 -20.64
CA ARG A 402 -4.03 -1.36 -21.79
C ARG A 402 -2.54 -1.24 -21.49
N GLU A 403 -2.13 -0.18 -20.79
CA GLU A 403 -0.72 0.14 -20.60
C GLU A 403 -0.17 -0.30 -19.24
N TYR A 404 -0.99 -0.31 -18.18
CA TYR A 404 -0.50 -0.66 -16.85
C TYR A 404 -0.73 -2.15 -16.50
N GLN A 405 -1.89 -2.71 -16.79
CA GLN A 405 -2.15 -4.12 -16.45
C GLN A 405 -1.31 -5.11 -17.27
N VAL A 406 -0.92 -4.74 -18.49
CA VAL A 406 -0.11 -5.58 -19.39
C VAL A 406 1.35 -5.63 -18.96
N ASP A 407 1.89 -4.51 -18.46
CA ASP A 407 3.29 -4.41 -18.02
C ASP A 407 3.42 -3.60 -16.72
N LYS A 408 3.01 -4.21 -15.60
CA LYS A 408 3.13 -3.59 -14.28
C LYS A 408 4.58 -3.29 -13.92
N ALA A 409 5.46 -4.26 -14.18
CA ALA A 409 6.88 -4.17 -13.83
C ALA A 409 7.57 -3.06 -14.61
N GLY A 410 7.38 -2.98 -15.92
CA GLY A 410 7.95 -1.92 -16.76
C GLY A 410 7.34 -0.55 -16.49
N ALA A 411 6.03 -0.46 -16.23
CA ALA A 411 5.39 0.82 -15.86
C ALA A 411 5.92 1.36 -14.53
N ARG A 412 6.13 0.48 -13.54
CA ARG A 412 6.75 0.85 -12.25
C ARG A 412 8.24 1.15 -12.41
N ALA A 413 8.96 0.36 -13.19
CA ALA A 413 10.37 0.60 -13.46
C ALA A 413 10.61 1.95 -14.17
N ALA A 414 9.74 2.31 -15.11
CA ALA A 414 9.77 3.62 -15.75
C ALA A 414 9.56 4.75 -14.72
N LEU A 415 8.59 4.63 -13.81
CA LEU A 415 8.31 5.67 -12.83
C LEU A 415 9.34 5.75 -11.70
N PHE A 416 9.80 4.59 -11.19
CA PHE A 416 10.54 4.46 -9.92
C PHE A 416 11.96 3.89 -10.05
N GLY A 417 12.39 3.41 -11.23
CA GLY A 417 13.73 2.82 -11.42
C GLY A 417 13.77 1.32 -11.13
N HIS A 418 14.94 0.75 -10.76
CA HIS A 418 15.05 -0.68 -10.45
C HIS A 418 14.27 -1.04 -9.17
N GLU A 419 13.04 -1.50 -9.33
CA GLU A 419 12.33 -2.23 -8.27
C GLU A 419 12.61 -3.73 -8.39
N PRO A 420 12.77 -4.46 -7.27
CA PRO A 420 12.64 -5.91 -7.29
C PRO A 420 11.24 -6.29 -7.80
N ASP A 421 11.18 -7.29 -8.66
CA ASP A 421 9.94 -7.74 -9.30
C ASP A 421 8.91 -8.17 -8.23
N MET A 422 7.73 -7.54 -8.25
CA MET A 422 6.60 -7.84 -7.36
C MET A 422 5.96 -9.21 -7.63
N SER A 423 6.45 -9.98 -8.63
CA SER A 423 6.05 -11.37 -8.86
C SER A 423 6.59 -12.35 -7.80
N GLY A 424 7.55 -11.92 -6.97
CA GLY A 424 8.20 -12.77 -5.97
C GLY A 424 9.20 -13.77 -6.57
N ASN A 425 9.64 -13.53 -7.82
CA ASN A 425 10.68 -14.32 -8.46
C ASN A 425 11.98 -13.51 -8.46
N ASP A 426 12.81 -13.67 -7.41
CA ASP A 426 14.18 -13.17 -7.39
C ASP A 426 15.01 -13.93 -8.42
N ARG A 427 14.82 -13.61 -9.69
CA ARG A 427 15.80 -13.93 -10.72
C ARG A 427 16.88 -12.86 -10.60
N ILE A 428 17.96 -13.25 -9.93
CA ILE A 428 19.29 -12.63 -10.01
C ILE A 428 19.44 -12.08 -11.44
N GLY A 429 19.41 -10.76 -11.55
CA GLY A 429 19.21 -10.09 -12.83
C GLY A 429 20.23 -10.49 -13.88
N ASP A 430 19.81 -10.35 -15.14
CA ASP A 430 20.62 -10.40 -16.37
C ASP A 430 21.88 -9.48 -16.33
N ASP A 431 22.06 -8.73 -15.26
CA ASP A 431 23.20 -7.86 -14.95
C ASP A 431 24.52 -8.65 -14.75
N ILE A 432 24.45 -9.94 -14.37
CA ILE A 432 25.63 -10.82 -14.39
C ILE A 432 26.02 -11.15 -15.84
N ILE A 433 25.04 -11.42 -16.73
CA ILE A 433 25.29 -11.77 -18.13
C ILE A 433 25.83 -10.55 -18.91
N ALA A 434 25.36 -9.35 -18.59
CA ALA A 434 25.90 -8.10 -19.12
C ALA A 434 27.35 -7.81 -18.65
N ARG A 435 27.72 -8.27 -17.44
CA ARG A 435 29.06 -8.05 -16.87
C ARG A 435 30.17 -8.93 -17.44
N VAL A 436 29.86 -10.15 -17.93
CA VAL A 436 30.89 -11.08 -18.45
C VAL A 436 30.92 -11.19 -19.97
N GLY A 437 30.00 -10.56 -20.69
CA GLY A 437 29.89 -10.74 -22.15
C GLY A 437 29.65 -12.22 -22.52
N PRO A 438 29.60 -12.57 -23.82
CA PRO A 438 29.16 -13.90 -24.23
C PRO A 438 30.14 -15.04 -23.89
N TRP A 439 31.31 -14.77 -23.28
CA TRP A 439 32.43 -15.72 -23.14
C TRP A 439 33.32 -15.58 -21.87
N GLY A 440 32.88 -14.94 -20.79
CA GLY A 440 33.74 -14.69 -19.61
C GLY A 440 33.68 -15.78 -18.50
N ALA A 441 34.75 -16.58 -18.35
CA ALA A 441 34.94 -17.51 -17.23
C ALA A 441 35.26 -16.78 -15.91
N VAL A 442 34.65 -17.19 -14.80
CA VAL A 442 34.90 -16.64 -13.46
C VAL A 442 36.17 -17.25 -12.86
N GLY A 443 37.22 -16.45 -12.73
CA GLY A 443 38.39 -16.79 -11.92
C GLY A 443 38.04 -16.70 -10.43
N ARG A 444 38.25 -17.79 -9.70
CA ARG A 444 38.17 -17.80 -8.22
C ARG A 444 39.40 -17.08 -7.66
N ASN A 445 39.16 -16.09 -6.79
CA ASN A 445 40.02 -15.76 -5.67
C ASN A 445 39.13 -15.47 -4.46
#